data_AF-A0A4R3E0I4-F1
#
_entry.id   AF-A0A4R3E0I4-F1
#
_cell.length_a   1.000
_cell.length_b   1.000
_cell.length_c   1.000
_cell.angle_alpha   90.00
_cell.angle_beta   90.00
_cell.angle_gamma   90.00
#
_symmetry.space_group_name_H-M   'P 1'
#
loop_
_entity.id
_entity.type
_entity.pdbx_description
1 polymer ?
#
loop_
_entity_poly.entity_id
_entity_poly.type
_entity_poly.pdbx_seq_one_letter_code
_entity_poly.pdbx_strand_id
1 'polypeptide(L)'
;MVITSMDELTAALRRAEYLMGCTCESDEEAELADLADAIEAFQTGRPAGALIECELDCQRVSEHIAELAGCLEDSEEERKLALLVESFERWEERRWAQ
;
A
#
# COMPACT_ATOMS: atom_id res chain seq x y z
N MET A 1 -10.61 3.39 4.38
CA MET A 1 -11.01 3.65 2.97
C MET A 1 -10.04 2.92 2.04
N VAL A 2 -10.45 2.45 0.86
CA VAL A 2 -9.53 1.80 -0.10
C VAL A 2 -9.67 2.50 -1.44
N ILE A 3 -8.57 3.08 -1.91
CA ILE A 3 -8.50 3.74 -3.22
C ILE A 3 -8.10 2.66 -4.23
N THR A 4 -8.90 2.50 -5.27
CA THR A 4 -8.71 1.48 -6.31
C THR A 4 -8.62 2.09 -7.70
N SER A 5 -8.89 3.40 -7.83
CA SER A 5 -8.88 4.14 -9.08
C SER A 5 -8.32 5.57 -8.91
N MET A 6 -7.91 6.16 -10.04
CA MET A 6 -7.36 7.52 -10.06
C MET A 6 -8.39 8.59 -9.71
N ASP A 7 -9.66 8.36 -10.05
CA ASP A 7 -10.76 9.24 -9.66
C ASP A 7 -10.98 9.23 -8.14
N GLU A 8 -10.89 8.05 -7.50
CA GLU A 8 -10.93 7.91 -6.04
C GLU A 8 -9.71 8.55 -5.37
N LEU A 9 -8.51 8.46 -5.98
CA LEU A 9 -7.31 9.14 -5.48
C LEU A 9 -7.49 10.66 -5.49
N THR A 10 -8.01 11.19 -6.60
CA THR A 10 -8.26 12.64 -6.74
C THR A 10 -9.31 13.12 -5.74
N ALA A 11 -10.35 12.32 -5.51
CA ALA A 11 -11.37 12.61 -4.52
C ALA A 11 -10.79 12.58 -3.10
N ALA A 12 -9.96 11.59 -2.77
CA ALA A 12 -9.31 11.45 -1.47
C ALA A 12 -8.37 12.64 -1.17
N LEU A 13 -7.54 13.04 -2.15
CA LEU A 13 -6.62 14.18 -1.99
C LEU A 13 -7.36 15.50 -1.77
N ARG A 14 -8.45 15.75 -2.52
CA ARG A 14 -9.26 16.95 -2.33
C ARG A 14 -9.96 16.96 -0.97
N ARG A 15 -10.38 15.78 -0.49
CA ARG A 15 -10.98 15.65 0.84
C ARG A 15 -9.96 15.89 1.93
N ALA A 16 -8.76 15.34 1.80
CA ALA A 16 -7.65 15.58 2.74
C ALA A 16 -7.27 17.07 2.79
N GLU A 17 -7.19 17.75 1.64
CA GLU A 17 -6.93 19.20 1.58
C GLU A 17 -8.04 20.03 2.26
N TYR A 18 -9.30 19.64 2.09
CA TYR A 18 -10.42 20.29 2.76
C TYR A 18 -10.39 20.12 4.28
N LEU A 19 -9.90 18.98 4.75
CA LEU A 19 -9.78 18.67 6.18
C LEU A 19 -8.50 19.28 6.80
N MET A 20 -7.57 19.82 6.00
CA MET A 20 -6.39 20.48 6.53
C MET A 20 -6.78 21.74 7.32
N GLY A 21 -6.42 21.74 8.61
CA GLY A 21 -6.84 22.78 9.56
C GLY A 21 -8.04 22.39 10.43
N CYS A 22 -8.43 21.11 10.41
CA CYS A 22 -9.34 20.54 11.41
C CYS A 22 -8.82 20.72 12.84
N THR A 23 -9.73 20.81 13.80
CA THR A 23 -9.38 20.87 15.21
C THR A 23 -8.88 19.50 15.69
N CYS A 24 -7.92 19.48 16.62
CA CYS A 24 -7.47 18.24 17.23
C CYS A 24 -8.63 17.51 17.91
N GLU A 25 -8.61 16.18 17.83
CA GLU A 25 -9.61 15.26 18.36
C GLU A 25 -11.00 15.39 17.72
N SER A 26 -11.07 15.96 16.52
CA SER A 26 -12.30 16.03 15.73
C SER A 26 -12.45 14.83 14.80
N ASP A 27 -13.69 14.53 14.43
CA ASP A 27 -14.00 13.47 13.46
C ASP A 27 -13.29 13.72 12.12
N GLU A 28 -13.03 15.00 11.80
CA GLU A 28 -12.26 15.43 10.63
C GLU A 28 -10.77 15.06 10.68
N GLU A 29 -10.15 14.99 11.86
CA GLU A 29 -8.76 14.55 12.02
C GLU A 29 -8.64 13.03 11.81
N ALA A 30 -9.61 12.26 12.34
CA ALA A 30 -9.68 10.82 12.11
C ALA A 30 -9.89 10.50 10.63
N GLU A 31 -10.74 11.26 9.94
CA GLU A 31 -10.95 11.12 8.51
C GLU A 31 -9.68 11.47 7.71
N LEU A 32 -8.93 12.49 8.13
CA LEU A 32 -7.66 12.88 7.47
C LEU A 32 -6.59 11.79 7.61
N ALA A 33 -6.49 11.14 8.76
CA ALA A 33 -5.58 10.01 8.97
C ALA A 33 -5.94 8.81 8.08
N ASP A 34 -7.23 8.44 8.04
CA ASP A 34 -7.73 7.36 7.18
C ASP A 34 -7.51 7.64 5.68
N LEU A 35 -7.61 8.90 5.27
CA LEU A 35 -7.31 9.33 3.91
C LEU A 35 -5.80 9.28 3.62
N ALA A 36 -4.96 9.71 4.54
CA ALA A 36 -3.50 9.66 4.39
C ALA A 36 -3.02 8.21 4.21
N ASP A 37 -3.51 7.30 5.04
CA ASP A 37 -3.18 5.88 4.95
C ASP A 37 -3.68 5.27 3.63
N ALA A 38 -4.91 5.58 3.20
CA ALA A 38 -5.48 5.09 1.94
C ALA A 38 -4.78 5.67 0.69
N ILE A 39 -4.30 6.91 0.77
CA ILE A 39 -3.55 7.60 -0.28
C ILE A 39 -2.14 7.01 -0.37
N GLU A 40 -1.43 6.88 0.74
CA GLU A 40 -0.10 6.27 0.80
C GLU A 40 -0.16 4.84 0.25
N ALA A 41 -1.18 4.11 0.70
CA ALA A 41 -1.48 2.78 0.27
C ALA A 41 -1.59 2.59 -1.24
N PHE A 42 -2.35 3.47 -1.89
CA PHE A 42 -2.56 3.43 -3.34
C PHE A 42 -1.37 3.97 -4.13
N GLN A 43 -0.74 5.03 -3.62
CA GLN A 43 0.41 5.67 -4.27
C GLN A 43 1.65 4.78 -4.29
N THR A 44 1.80 3.89 -3.32
CA THR A 44 3.01 3.07 -3.17
C THR A 44 2.93 1.73 -3.90
N GLY A 45 1.81 1.37 -4.56
CA GLY A 45 1.65 0.16 -5.39
C GLY A 45 1.74 -1.18 -4.65
N ARG A 46 2.36 -1.18 -3.46
CA ARG A 46 1.80 -1.68 -2.21
C ARG A 46 0.30 -1.97 -2.39
N PRO A 47 -0.18 -3.18 -2.12
CA PRO A 47 -1.59 -3.32 -1.81
C PRO A 47 -1.78 -2.61 -0.49
N ALA A 48 -1.87 -1.28 -0.46
CA ALA A 48 -1.91 -0.59 0.81
C ALA A 48 -0.90 -1.08 1.90
N GLY A 49 0.39 -1.37 1.63
CA GLY A 49 1.27 -1.95 2.67
C GLY A 49 2.69 -2.58 2.45
N ALA A 50 3.44 -2.57 1.33
CA ALA A 50 4.86 -3.05 1.25
C ALA A 50 5.92 -2.37 0.26
N LEU A 51 6.70 -1.31 0.53
CA LEU A 51 8.10 -1.26 1.00
C LEU A 51 8.44 -2.26 2.10
N ILE A 52 9.53 -3.00 1.94
CA ILE A 52 10.03 -3.87 3.00
C ILE A 52 11.17 -3.12 3.69
N GLU A 53 10.85 -2.41 4.77
CA GLU A 53 11.86 -1.69 5.55
C GLU A 53 12.28 -2.49 6.77
N CYS A 54 11.42 -3.42 7.20
CA CYS A 54 11.67 -4.30 8.34
C CYS A 54 11.30 -5.75 8.04
N GLU A 55 11.71 -6.66 8.92
CA GLU A 55 11.40 -8.10 8.80
C GLU A 55 9.89 -8.39 8.85
N LEU A 56 9.09 -7.50 9.46
CA LEU A 56 7.64 -7.64 9.51
C LEU A 56 6.98 -7.35 8.16
N ASP A 57 7.43 -6.31 7.46
CA ASP A 57 6.97 -6.03 6.09
C ASP A 57 7.35 -7.19 5.16
N CYS A 58 8.48 -7.84 5.44
CA CYS A 58 9.01 -8.95 4.67
C CYS A 58 8.09 -10.16 4.76
N GLN A 59 7.72 -10.53 5.99
CA GLN A 59 6.79 -11.62 6.25
C GLN A 59 5.43 -11.37 5.57
N ARG A 60 4.91 -10.14 5.64
CA ARG A 60 3.62 -9.78 5.03
C ARG A 60 3.66 -9.87 3.51
N VAL A 61 4.76 -9.46 2.90
CA VAL A 61 4.98 -9.64 1.46
C VAL A 61 5.05 -11.11 1.10
N SER A 62 5.77 -11.94 1.87
CA SER A 62 5.82 -13.39 1.63
C SER A 62 4.45 -14.07 1.70
N GLU A 63 3.64 -13.70 2.70
CA GLU A 63 2.29 -14.25 2.85
C GLU A 63 1.41 -13.85 1.65
N HIS A 64 1.49 -12.59 1.22
CA HIS A 64 0.70 -12.12 0.07
C HIS A 64 1.17 -12.71 -1.27
N ILE A 65 2.47 -13.00 -1.41
CA ILE A 65 3.01 -13.77 -2.53
C ILE A 65 2.42 -15.18 -2.53
N ALA A 66 2.34 -15.84 -1.36
CA ALA A 66 1.80 -17.18 -1.25
C ALA A 66 0.28 -17.22 -1.51
N GLU A 67 -0.45 -16.18 -1.13
CA GLU A 67 -1.89 -16.06 -1.41
C GLU A 67 -2.18 -15.87 -2.90
N LEU A 68 -1.35 -15.08 -3.58
CA LEU A 68 -1.46 -14.89 -5.02
C LEU A 68 -0.81 -16.04 -5.81
N ALA A 69 -0.13 -16.99 -5.15
CA ALA A 69 0.46 -18.15 -5.79
C ALA A 69 -0.63 -19.11 -6.29
N GLY A 70 -0.93 -19.01 -7.59
CA GLY A 70 -2.04 -19.71 -8.24
C GLY A 70 -3.11 -18.79 -8.81
N CYS A 71 -2.87 -17.48 -8.82
CA CYS A 71 -3.66 -16.53 -9.60
C CYS A 71 -3.72 -16.92 -11.08
N LEU A 72 -4.79 -16.49 -11.75
CA LEU A 72 -4.94 -16.74 -13.19
C LEU A 72 -3.84 -16.01 -13.98
N GLU A 73 -3.30 -16.68 -14.99
CA GLU A 73 -2.36 -16.07 -15.94
C GLU A 73 -2.99 -14.83 -16.60
N ASP A 74 -2.20 -13.77 -16.74
CA ASP A 74 -2.54 -12.43 -17.24
C ASP A 74 -3.56 -11.64 -16.40
N SER A 75 -3.81 -12.05 -15.16
CA SER A 75 -4.71 -11.34 -14.24
C SER A 75 -4.05 -10.16 -13.52
N GLU A 76 -4.87 -9.25 -12.99
CA GLU A 76 -4.38 -8.17 -12.11
C GLU A 76 -3.71 -8.71 -10.84
N GLU A 77 -4.06 -9.92 -10.43
CA GLU A 77 -3.49 -10.63 -9.28
C GLU A 77 -2.08 -11.13 -9.59
N GLU A 78 -1.83 -11.66 -10.79
CA GLU A 78 -0.48 -12.04 -11.23
C GLU A 78 0.46 -10.85 -11.30
N ARG A 79 -0.06 -9.70 -11.77
CA ARG A 79 0.73 -8.46 -11.81
C ARG A 79 1.09 -7.97 -10.40
N LYS A 80 0.19 -8.11 -9.43
CA LYS A 80 0.46 -7.80 -8.02
C LYS A 80 1.44 -8.78 -7.40
N LEU A 81 1.34 -10.07 -7.72
CA LEU A 81 2.27 -11.11 -7.30
C LEU A 81 3.70 -10.79 -7.77
N ALA A 82 3.89 -10.45 -9.05
CA ALA A 82 5.20 -10.10 -9.60
C ALA A 82 5.84 -8.90 -8.88
N LEU A 83 5.06 -7.88 -8.53
CA LEU A 83 5.55 -6.70 -7.81
C LEU A 83 5.99 -7.00 -6.38
N LEU A 84 5.25 -7.88 -5.71
CA LEU A 84 5.55 -8.29 -4.34
C LEU A 84 6.79 -9.20 -4.30
N VAL A 85 6.92 -10.13 -5.24
CA VAL A 85 8.12 -10.97 -5.39
C VAL A 85 9.36 -10.11 -5.65
N GLU A 86 9.30 -9.15 -6.59
CA GLU A 86 10.44 -8.26 -6.87
C GLU A 86 10.83 -7.42 -5.63
N SER A 87 9.84 -6.97 -4.84
CA SER A 87 10.09 -6.20 -3.61
C SER A 87 10.75 -7.05 -2.52
N PHE A 88 10.38 -8.33 -2.43
CA PHE A 88 10.97 -9.30 -1.51
C PHE A 88 12.43 -9.63 -1.88
N GLU A 89 12.68 -9.96 -3.15
CA GLU A 89 14.03 -10.29 -3.64
C GLU A 89 15.01 -9.13 -3.41
N ARG A 90 14.60 -7.89 -3.73
CA ARG A 90 15.43 -6.70 -3.49
C ARG A 90 15.76 -6.47 -2.02
N TRP A 91 14.84 -6.78 -1.11
CA TRP A 91 15.11 -6.69 0.31
C TRP A 91 16.10 -7.76 0.77
N GLU A 92 15.96 -9.00 0.28
CA GLU A 92 16.91 -10.08 0.57
C GLU A 92 18.31 -9.76 0.07
N GLU A 93 18.46 -9.27 -1.17
CA GLU A 93 19.77 -8.88 -1.72
C GLU A 93 20.46 -7.82 -0.85
N ARG A 94 19.72 -6.82 -0.36
CA ARG A 94 20.25 -5.78 0.55
C ARG A 94 20.60 -6.31 1.93
N ARG A 95 19.86 -7.31 2.44
CA ARG A 95 20.13 -7.96 3.73
C ARG A 95 21.43 -8.75 3.70
N TRP A 96 21.70 -9.46 2.61
CA TRP A 96 22.88 -10.32 2.47
C TRP A 96 24.13 -9.61 1.91
N ALA A 97 24.00 -8.40 1.37
CA ALA A 97 25.11 -7.57 0.90
C ALA A 97 25.79 -6.72 2.01
N GLN A 98 25.36 -6.86 3.27
CA GLN A 98 25.97 -6.21 4.44
C GLN A 98 27.04 -7.10 5.11
#